data_AF-A0A3L7N5F8-F1
#
_entry.id   AF-A0A3L7N5F8-F1
#
_cell.length_a   1.000
_cell.length_b   1.000
_cell.length_c   1.000
_cell.angle_alpha   90.00
_cell.angle_beta   90.00
_cell.angle_gamma   90.00
#
_symmetry.space_group_name_H-M   'P 1'
#
loop_
_entity.id
_entity.type
_entity.pdbx_description
1 polymer ?
#
loop_
_entity_poly.entity_id
_entity_poly.type
_entity_poly.pdbx_seq_one_letter_code
_entity_poly.pdbx_strand_id
1 'polypeptide(L)'
;MRLSKLILNGFKSFADHTEFRFDEPIIGIVGPNGCGKSNVVDAIKWVLGERSAKSLRGSAMVDVIFAGSAVRKPMGCAAVSLVFSNPVLQAPMKVHEKSADSTESTESASEEDAQDSTVENEETVVRRGLVRHRALPVDSDEVDVTRKLYSDGRSEYLINGRKVRLRDIKELFMDTGIGTDAYSIIEQGKVAALLEANPAERRAILEEAAGVAKFRARKEEAARKLELAEKNLVVLREQLSGAERRLRIVRGQAEKAKRFVELDSRRRALRSALTLDQYHEQRSKLTEC
;
A
#
# COMPACT_ATOMS: atom_id res chain seq x y z
N MET A 1 -8.85 -8.21 20.90
CA MET A 1 -8.25 -6.87 20.78
C MET A 1 -9.04 -5.91 21.67
N ARG A 2 -8.37 -5.08 22.45
CA ARG A 2 -9.01 -4.10 23.35
C ARG A 2 -8.17 -2.83 23.41
N LEU A 3 -8.80 -1.65 23.39
CA LEU A 3 -8.09 -0.41 23.73
C LEU A 3 -7.75 -0.45 25.22
N SER A 4 -6.47 -0.42 25.58
CA SER A 4 -6.00 -0.46 26.97
C SER A 4 -5.72 0.94 27.50
N LYS A 5 -5.12 1.82 26.70
CA LYS A 5 -4.76 3.18 27.13
C LYS A 5 -4.95 4.22 26.02
N LEU A 6 -5.30 5.43 26.42
CA LEU A 6 -5.24 6.64 25.59
C LEU A 6 -4.34 7.63 26.29
N ILE A 7 -3.31 8.10 25.59
CA ILE A 7 -2.35 9.08 26.08
C ILE A 7 -2.51 10.34 25.24
N LEU A 8 -2.69 11.48 25.90
CA LEU A 8 -2.87 12.79 25.26
C LEU A 8 -1.81 13.75 25.77
N ASN A 9 -1.24 14.54 24.87
CA ASN A 9 -0.32 15.61 25.22
C ASN A 9 -0.50 16.78 24.24
N GLY A 10 -0.81 17.96 24.76
CA GLY A 10 -1.06 19.16 23.96
C GLY A 10 -2.23 19.06 22.98
N PHE A 11 -3.21 18.18 23.24
CA PHE A 11 -4.36 17.96 22.36
C PHE A 11 -5.59 18.71 22.88
N LYS A 12 -6.04 19.74 22.15
CA LYS A 12 -7.21 20.57 22.49
C LYS A 12 -7.17 20.96 23.98
N SER A 13 -8.19 20.62 24.77
CA SER A 13 -8.28 20.95 26.19
C SER A 13 -7.19 20.30 27.07
N PHE A 14 -6.46 19.30 26.57
CA PHE A 14 -5.46 18.54 27.31
C PHE A 14 -4.05 19.10 27.06
N ALA A 15 -3.65 20.08 27.86
CA ALA A 15 -2.32 20.68 27.77
C ALA A 15 -1.22 19.75 28.30
N ASP A 16 -1.46 19.09 29.44
CA ASP A 16 -0.46 18.21 30.04
C ASP A 16 -0.62 16.76 29.56
N HIS A 17 0.44 15.97 29.78
CA HIS A 17 0.39 14.54 29.61
C HIS A 17 -0.73 13.92 30.47
N THR A 18 -1.78 13.45 29.79
CA THR A 18 -2.97 12.87 30.40
C THR A 18 -3.12 11.43 29.91
N GLU A 19 -3.21 10.48 30.84
CA GLU A 19 -3.39 9.06 30.55
C GLU A 19 -4.78 8.61 31.00
N PHE A 20 -5.54 8.03 30.07
CA PHE A 20 -6.78 7.32 30.34
C PHE A 20 -6.54 5.82 30.23
N ARG A 21 -6.89 5.07 31.29
CA ARG A 21 -6.81 3.61 31.30
C ARG A 21 -8.19 3.01 31.11
N PHE A 22 -8.26 2.01 30.23
CA PHE A 22 -9.51 1.35 29.87
C PHE A 22 -9.53 -0.08 30.44
N ASP A 23 -9.60 -0.18 31.76
CA ASP A 23 -9.43 -1.45 32.49
C ASP A 23 -10.74 -2.23 32.66
N GLU A 24 -11.90 -1.55 32.54
CA GLU A 24 -13.24 -2.13 32.62
C GLU A 24 -13.99 -2.23 31.27
N PRO A 25 -14.94 -3.18 31.12
CA PRO A 25 -15.69 -3.38 29.88
C PRO A 25 -16.62 -2.20 29.55
N ILE A 26 -17.07 -1.46 30.57
CA ILE A 26 -17.89 -0.26 30.44
C ILE A 26 -17.19 0.86 31.21
N ILE A 27 -17.00 2.00 30.56
CA ILE A 27 -16.32 3.14 31.17
C ILE A 27 -17.18 4.39 30.97
N GLY A 28 -17.49 5.05 32.08
CA GLY A 28 -18.18 6.32 32.09
C GLY A 28 -17.20 7.48 32.18
N ILE A 29 -17.19 8.36 31.18
CA ILE A 29 -16.45 9.64 31.24
C ILE A 29 -17.44 10.73 31.64
N VAL A 30 -17.32 11.20 32.88
CA VAL A 30 -18.19 12.24 33.46
C VAL A 30 -17.40 13.51 33.76
N GLY A 31 -18.09 14.65 33.79
CA GLY A 31 -17.48 15.95 34.07
C GLY A 31 -18.40 17.11 33.70
N PRO A 32 -18.10 18.34 34.14
CA PRO A 32 -18.90 19.51 33.83
C PRO A 32 -18.88 19.87 32.33
N ASN A 33 -19.82 20.70 31.89
CA ASN A 33 -19.87 21.13 30.50
C ASN A 33 -18.62 21.94 30.14
N GLY A 34 -18.06 21.70 28.94
CA GLY A 34 -16.84 22.37 28.49
C GLY A 34 -15.51 21.79 29.00
N CYS A 35 -15.51 20.76 29.86
CA CYS A 35 -14.26 20.16 30.36
C CYS A 35 -13.49 19.28 29.36
N GLY A 36 -13.97 19.17 28.11
CA GLY A 36 -13.29 18.39 27.07
C GLY A 36 -13.68 16.92 26.98
N LYS A 37 -14.79 16.47 27.61
CA LYS A 37 -15.28 15.07 27.52
C LYS A 37 -15.33 14.55 26.09
N SER A 38 -15.97 15.32 25.21
CA SER A 38 -16.10 14.92 23.81
C SER A 38 -14.78 15.01 23.04
N ASN A 39 -13.79 15.79 23.51
CA ASN A 39 -12.46 15.84 22.90
C ASN A 39 -11.70 14.52 23.04
N VAL A 40 -12.07 13.67 24.01
CA VAL A 40 -11.55 12.30 24.13
C VAL A 40 -11.93 11.48 22.90
N VAL A 41 -13.18 11.56 22.45
CA VAL A 41 -13.66 10.88 21.23
C VAL A 41 -12.95 11.44 19.99
N ASP A 42 -12.80 12.77 19.91
CA ASP A 42 -12.09 13.41 18.80
C ASP A 42 -10.63 12.95 18.72
N ALA A 43 -9.97 12.74 19.87
CA ALA A 43 -8.60 12.26 19.91
C ALA A 43 -8.46 10.84 19.34
N ILE A 44 -9.39 9.95 19.69
CA ILE A 44 -9.45 8.59 19.15
C ILE A 44 -9.64 8.64 17.63
N LYS A 45 -10.62 9.40 17.14
CA LYS A 45 -10.85 9.58 15.68
C LYS A 45 -9.64 10.15 14.96
N TRP A 46 -8.98 11.13 15.59
CA TRP A 46 -7.80 11.77 15.03
C TRP A 46 -6.66 10.77 14.85
N VAL A 47 -6.37 9.91 15.82
CA VAL A 47 -5.34 8.85 15.68
C VAL A 47 -5.73 7.81 14.64
N LEU A 48 -7.02 7.41 14.59
CA LEU A 48 -7.51 6.43 13.61
C LEU A 48 -7.42 6.92 12.16
N GLY A 49 -7.21 8.22 11.93
CA GLY A 49 -6.89 8.77 10.61
C GLY A 49 -7.85 9.82 10.09
N GLU A 50 -8.71 10.38 10.93
CA GLU A 50 -9.63 11.46 10.54
C GLU A 50 -8.83 12.66 9.99
N ARG A 51 -9.20 13.10 8.79
CA ARG A 51 -8.53 14.20 8.07
C ARG A 51 -9.37 15.48 8.06
N SER A 52 -10.66 15.39 8.37
CA SER A 52 -11.56 16.54 8.38
C SER A 52 -11.46 17.27 9.71
N ALA A 53 -10.97 18.52 9.69
CA ALA A 53 -10.97 19.40 10.85
C ALA A 53 -12.41 19.63 11.39
N LYS A 54 -13.39 19.73 10.48
CA LYS A 54 -14.81 19.89 10.83
C LYS A 54 -15.36 18.69 11.61
N SER A 55 -14.96 17.47 11.22
CA SER A 55 -15.30 16.21 11.91
C SER A 55 -14.70 16.16 13.33
N LEU A 56 -13.60 16.88 13.55
CA LEU A 56 -12.97 17.08 14.84
C LEU A 56 -13.43 18.40 15.48
N ARG A 57 -14.51 19.03 15.04
CA ARG A 57 -15.03 20.28 15.62
C ARG A 57 -14.00 21.42 15.71
N GLY A 58 -13.12 21.49 14.72
CA GLY A 58 -12.16 22.57 14.49
C GLY A 58 -12.37 23.21 13.11
N SER A 59 -11.76 24.37 12.90
CA SER A 59 -11.75 25.09 11.62
C SER A 59 -10.59 24.64 10.74
N ALA A 60 -9.41 24.49 11.34
CA ALA A 60 -8.18 24.02 10.71
C ALA A 60 -7.64 22.80 11.46
N MET A 61 -6.79 22.02 10.80
CA MET A 61 -6.17 20.85 11.44
C MET A 61 -5.22 21.26 12.58
N VAL A 62 -4.68 22.47 12.54
CA VAL A 62 -3.82 23.04 13.59
C VAL A 62 -4.60 23.26 14.90
N ASP A 63 -5.93 23.42 14.84
CA ASP A 63 -6.79 23.66 16.01
C ASP A 63 -6.88 22.43 16.95
N VAL A 64 -6.34 21.28 16.56
CA VAL A 64 -6.17 20.14 17.46
C VAL A 64 -5.06 20.37 18.48
N ILE A 65 -4.15 21.31 18.23
CA ILE A 65 -3.10 21.70 19.15
C ILE A 65 -3.68 22.61 20.22
N PHE A 66 -3.30 22.40 21.48
CA PHE A 66 -3.71 23.26 22.58
C PHE A 66 -3.32 24.72 22.33
N ALA A 67 -4.34 25.56 22.11
CA ALA A 67 -4.20 26.98 21.78
C ALA A 67 -3.80 27.87 22.98
N GLY A 68 -3.62 27.30 24.17
CA GLY A 68 -3.35 28.05 25.39
C GLY A 68 -4.61 28.37 26.21
N SER A 69 -4.41 28.81 27.44
CA SER A 69 -5.45 29.31 28.34
C SER A 69 -4.94 30.53 29.10
N ALA A 70 -5.79 31.17 29.90
CA ALA A 70 -5.39 32.33 30.72
C ALA A 70 -4.18 32.05 31.64
N VAL A 71 -3.96 30.77 31.99
CA VAL A 71 -2.89 30.33 32.91
C VAL A 71 -1.75 29.65 32.15
N ARG A 72 -1.96 29.19 30.91
CA ARG A 72 -1.00 28.33 30.19
C ARG A 72 -0.72 28.82 28.78
N LYS A 73 0.55 28.77 28.40
CA LYS A 73 0.99 29.11 27.04
C LYS A 73 0.48 28.07 26.02
N PRO A 74 0.26 28.48 24.76
CA PRO A 74 -0.03 27.56 23.67
C PRO A 74 1.11 26.55 23.50
N MET A 75 0.78 25.35 23.04
CA MET A 75 1.77 24.33 22.70
C MET A 75 2.11 24.36 21.21
N GLY A 76 3.34 23.95 20.87
CA GLY A 76 3.79 23.82 19.49
C GLY A 76 3.51 22.45 18.86
N CYS A 77 2.99 21.50 19.63
CA CYS A 77 2.73 20.14 19.17
C CYS A 77 1.58 19.50 19.94
N ALA A 78 0.76 18.71 19.24
CA ALA A 78 -0.16 17.75 19.81
C ALA A 78 0.32 16.33 19.51
N ALA A 79 0.28 15.47 20.53
CA ALA A 79 0.54 14.05 20.39
C ALA A 79 -0.56 13.25 21.08
N VAL A 80 -1.07 12.25 20.38
CA VAL A 80 -2.07 11.30 20.92
C VAL A 80 -1.63 9.89 20.61
N SER A 81 -1.65 9.01 21.61
CA SER A 81 -1.31 7.60 21.50
C SER A 81 -2.49 6.73 21.92
N LEU A 82 -2.81 5.73 21.11
CA LEU A 82 -3.76 4.67 21.44
C LEU A 82 -2.98 3.37 21.61
N VAL A 83 -3.06 2.78 22.80
CA VAL A 83 -2.45 1.49 23.10
C VAL A 83 -3.53 0.42 23.05
N PHE A 84 -3.32 -0.60 22.23
CA PHE A 84 -4.21 -1.74 22.08
C PHE A 84 -3.55 -3.00 22.61
N SER A 85 -4.30 -3.78 23.37
CA SER A 85 -3.96 -5.16 23.69
C SER A 85 -4.26 -6.06 22.48
N ASN A 86 -3.22 -6.76 22.03
CA ASN A 86 -3.20 -7.63 20.85
C ASN A 86 -2.73 -9.06 21.22
N PRO A 87 -3.49 -9.78 22.07
CA PRO A 87 -3.13 -11.14 22.46
C PRO A 87 -3.14 -12.08 21.25
N VAL A 88 -2.29 -13.11 21.29
CA VAL A 88 -2.33 -14.21 20.32
C VAL A 88 -3.68 -14.92 20.44
N LEU A 89 -4.44 -14.89 19.35
CA LEU A 89 -5.67 -15.64 19.22
C LEU A 89 -5.27 -17.12 19.18
N GLN A 90 -5.61 -17.88 20.22
CA GLN A 90 -5.50 -19.34 20.16
C GLN A 90 -6.31 -19.81 18.95
N ALA A 91 -5.67 -20.55 18.06
CA ALA A 91 -6.33 -21.15 16.90
C ALA A 91 -7.58 -21.91 17.38
N PRO A 92 -8.70 -21.90 16.63
CA PRO A 92 -9.79 -22.82 16.92
C PRO A 92 -9.21 -24.24 16.96
N MET A 93 -9.56 -24.98 18.01
CA MET A 93 -9.13 -26.34 18.28
C MET A 93 -9.11 -27.18 17.00
N LYS A 94 -8.07 -28.01 16.85
CA LYS A 94 -7.98 -29.05 15.81
C LYS A 94 -9.35 -29.73 15.65
N VAL A 95 -9.97 -29.53 14.49
CA VAL A 95 -11.12 -30.33 14.06
C VAL A 95 -10.69 -31.78 14.18
N HIS A 96 -11.45 -32.56 14.96
CA HIS A 96 -11.24 -33.99 15.08
C HIS A 96 -11.16 -34.63 13.70
N GLU A 97 -10.00 -35.17 13.36
CA GLU A 97 -9.90 -36.27 12.40
C GLU A 97 -10.73 -37.42 12.97
N LYS A 98 -11.98 -37.53 12.54
CA LYS A 98 -12.68 -38.81 12.58
C LYS A 98 -12.27 -39.57 11.34
N SER A 99 -11.45 -40.59 11.58
CA SER A 99 -11.27 -41.75 10.72
C SER A 99 -12.62 -42.30 10.23
N ALA A 100 -12.81 -42.32 8.91
CA ALA A 100 -13.68 -43.27 8.24
C ALA A 100 -13.15 -43.52 6.82
N ASP A 101 -12.73 -44.76 6.66
CA ASP A 101 -12.30 -45.55 5.51
C ASP A 101 -12.84 -45.22 4.11
N SER A 102 -11.93 -45.38 3.14
CA SER A 102 -12.06 -45.81 1.74
C SER A 102 -13.31 -45.42 0.91
N THR A 103 -13.12 -44.54 -0.08
CA THR A 103 -13.32 -44.89 -1.51
C THR A 103 -12.45 -43.97 -2.38
N GLU A 104 -11.56 -44.56 -3.17
CA GLU A 104 -10.79 -43.88 -4.20
C GLU A 104 -11.70 -43.45 -5.37
N SER A 105 -11.57 -42.18 -5.76
CA SER A 105 -11.63 -41.78 -7.16
C SER A 105 -10.90 -40.44 -7.32
N THR A 106 -9.62 -40.56 -7.68
CA THR A 106 -8.92 -39.80 -8.71
C THR A 106 -9.51 -38.45 -9.11
N GLU A 107 -8.86 -37.37 -8.70
CA GLU A 107 -8.59 -36.23 -9.59
C GLU A 107 -7.35 -35.49 -9.08
N SER A 108 -6.27 -35.68 -9.84
CA SER A 108 -5.03 -34.92 -9.77
C SER A 108 -5.28 -33.47 -10.21
N ALA A 109 -4.93 -32.51 -9.36
CA ALA A 109 -4.61 -31.16 -9.78
C ALA A 109 -3.34 -30.71 -9.02
N SER A 110 -2.21 -30.98 -9.64
CA SER A 110 -0.99 -30.20 -9.45
C SER A 110 -1.24 -28.79 -9.97
N GLU A 111 -1.18 -27.79 -9.11
CA GLU A 111 -0.91 -26.41 -9.51
C GLU A 111 0.17 -25.85 -8.57
N GLU A 112 1.40 -26.00 -9.07
CA GLU A 112 2.43 -24.97 -8.93
C GLU A 112 1.90 -23.63 -9.46
N ASP A 113 2.58 -22.54 -9.07
CA ASP A 113 2.31 -21.13 -9.38
C ASP A 113 1.37 -20.40 -8.39
N ALA A 114 1.75 -19.31 -7.73
CA ALA A 114 2.60 -18.24 -8.23
C ALA A 114 3.67 -17.82 -7.20
N GLN A 115 4.93 -17.87 -7.64
CA GLN A 115 5.94 -16.92 -7.19
C GLN A 115 5.47 -15.53 -7.61
N ASP A 116 4.73 -14.85 -6.72
CA ASP A 116 4.55 -13.41 -6.83
C ASP A 116 5.87 -12.77 -6.44
N SER A 117 6.74 -12.56 -7.43
CA SER A 117 7.89 -11.68 -7.32
C SER A 117 7.40 -10.22 -7.27
N THR A 118 6.64 -9.87 -6.23
CA THR A 118 6.53 -8.49 -5.81
C THR A 118 7.76 -8.21 -4.95
N VAL A 119 8.63 -7.36 -5.47
CA VAL A 119 9.78 -6.79 -4.75
C VAL A 119 9.31 -6.42 -3.34
N GLU A 120 9.70 -7.23 -2.36
CA GLU A 120 9.41 -7.00 -0.95
C GLU A 120 10.12 -5.71 -0.55
N ASN A 121 9.39 -4.60 -0.49
CA ASN A 121 9.88 -3.43 0.23
C ASN A 121 9.98 -3.83 1.71
N GLU A 122 11.20 -4.11 2.17
CA GLU A 122 11.58 -4.59 3.51
C GLU A 122 11.18 -3.67 4.70
N GLU A 123 10.33 -2.65 4.52
CA GLU A 123 10.03 -1.63 5.54
C GLU A 123 8.55 -1.49 5.93
N THR A 124 7.65 -2.41 5.55
CA THR A 124 6.26 -2.33 6.02
C THR A 124 6.13 -2.92 7.44
N VAL A 125 5.80 -2.06 8.40
CA VAL A 125 5.56 -2.44 9.82
C VAL A 125 4.35 -3.37 9.95
N VAL A 126 3.41 -3.31 9.00
CA VAL A 126 2.18 -4.10 8.95
C VAL A 126 2.42 -5.35 8.10
N ARG A 127 2.60 -6.52 8.73
CA ARG A 127 2.98 -7.77 8.06
C ARG A 127 1.84 -8.79 8.04
N ARG A 128 0.85 -8.57 7.15
CA ARG A 128 -0.33 -9.45 7.02
C ARG A 128 -0.02 -10.88 6.58
N GLY A 129 1.07 -11.11 5.85
CA GLY A 129 1.45 -12.44 5.38
C GLY A 129 2.00 -13.35 6.48
N LEU A 130 2.75 -12.77 7.42
CA LEU A 130 3.50 -13.48 8.47
C LEU A 130 2.71 -13.65 9.78
N VAL A 131 1.86 -12.67 10.13
CA VAL A 131 1.15 -12.65 11.43
C VAL A 131 -0.33 -12.97 11.22
N ARG A 132 -0.71 -14.24 11.31
CA ARG A 132 -2.10 -14.70 11.10
C ARG A 132 -2.87 -14.99 12.40
N HIS A 133 -2.17 -15.13 13.52
CA HIS A 133 -2.75 -15.54 14.81
C HIS A 133 -3.01 -14.37 15.76
N ARG A 134 -3.09 -13.14 15.26
CA ARG A 134 -3.35 -11.94 16.07
C ARG A 134 -4.44 -11.10 15.40
N ALA A 135 -5.19 -10.36 16.22
CA ALA A 135 -6.25 -9.49 15.72
C ALA A 135 -5.69 -8.28 14.96
N LEU A 136 -4.52 -7.78 15.38
CA LEU A 136 -3.75 -6.80 14.63
C LEU A 136 -2.53 -7.50 13.99
N PRO A 137 -2.24 -7.25 12.70
CA PRO A 137 -1.12 -7.84 11.95
C PRO A 137 0.25 -7.24 12.32
N VAL A 138 0.53 -7.16 13.63
CA VAL A 138 1.79 -6.71 14.23
C VAL A 138 2.21 -7.77 15.24
N ASP A 139 3.49 -8.14 15.21
CA ASP A 139 4.06 -9.17 16.09
C ASP A 139 4.44 -8.59 17.47
N SER A 140 3.45 -8.01 18.14
CA SER A 140 3.59 -7.50 19.50
C SER A 140 2.27 -7.67 20.27
N ASP A 141 2.39 -8.00 21.55
CA ASP A 141 1.24 -8.20 22.46
C ASP A 141 0.53 -6.89 22.80
N GLU A 142 1.27 -5.78 22.72
CA GLU A 142 0.73 -4.43 22.79
C GLU A 142 1.09 -3.68 21.50
N VAL A 143 0.13 -2.95 20.95
CA VAL A 143 0.32 -2.12 19.75
C VAL A 143 -0.01 -0.68 20.13
N ASP A 144 1.00 0.18 20.08
CA ASP A 144 0.86 1.62 20.26
C ASP A 144 0.75 2.31 18.90
N VAL A 145 -0.34 3.04 18.67
CA VAL A 145 -0.55 3.88 17.51
C VAL A 145 -0.54 5.34 17.95
N THR A 146 0.51 6.08 17.56
CA THR A 146 0.67 7.50 17.88
C THR A 146 0.44 8.36 16.65
N ARG A 147 -0.30 9.47 16.80
CA ARG A 147 -0.31 10.58 15.84
C ARG A 147 0.28 11.83 16.49
N LYS A 148 1.18 12.50 15.80
CA LYS A 148 1.76 13.79 16.18
C LYS A 148 1.44 14.84 15.12
N LEU A 149 1.21 16.06 15.55
CA LEU A 149 1.09 17.23 14.69
C LEU A 149 1.85 18.39 15.30
N TYR A 150 2.70 19.00 14.51
CA TYR A 150 3.48 20.18 14.86
C TYR A 150 2.79 21.45 14.34
N SER A 151 3.08 22.59 14.96
CA SER A 151 2.52 23.90 14.59
C SER A 151 2.87 24.35 13.18
N ASP A 152 3.91 23.77 12.57
CA ASP A 152 4.29 23.99 11.17
C ASP A 152 3.43 23.18 10.17
N GLY A 153 2.48 22.39 10.66
CA GLY A 153 1.59 21.57 9.85
C GLY A 153 2.13 20.17 9.53
N ARG A 154 3.35 19.80 9.96
CA ARG A 154 3.86 18.45 9.80
C ARG A 154 3.08 17.49 10.69
N SER A 155 2.50 16.45 10.10
CA SER A 155 1.84 15.36 10.82
C SER A 155 2.61 14.06 10.63
N GLU A 156 2.88 13.37 11.73
CA GLU A 156 3.60 12.10 11.74
C GLU A 156 2.74 11.03 12.39
N TYR A 157 2.78 9.83 11.83
CA TYR A 157 2.15 8.65 12.40
C TYR A 157 3.23 7.67 12.82
N LEU A 158 3.05 7.06 13.98
CA LEU A 158 3.96 6.07 14.52
C LEU A 158 3.19 4.82 14.95
N ILE A 159 3.75 3.64 14.66
CA ILE A 159 3.31 2.37 15.22
C ILE A 159 4.48 1.80 16.01
N ASN A 160 4.31 1.57 17.32
CA ASN A 160 5.36 1.13 18.24
C ASN A 160 6.66 1.97 18.09
N GLY A 161 6.52 3.29 17.94
CA GLY A 161 7.63 4.23 17.75
C GLY A 161 8.24 4.29 16.35
N ARG A 162 7.84 3.42 15.40
CA ARG A 162 8.30 3.46 14.00
C ARG A 162 7.42 4.36 13.16
N LYS A 163 8.00 5.22 12.33
CA LYS A 163 7.23 6.11 11.43
C LYS A 163 6.51 5.29 10.36
N VAL A 164 5.22 5.54 10.19
CA VAL A 164 4.37 4.86 9.20
C VAL A 164 3.51 5.86 8.42
N ARG A 165 2.91 5.40 7.32
CA ARG A 165 1.97 6.21 6.52
C ARG A 165 0.55 6.02 7.03
N LEU A 166 -0.33 6.97 6.72
CA LEU A 166 -1.76 6.81 7.04
C LEU A 166 -2.38 5.57 6.36
N ARG A 167 -1.89 5.19 5.17
CA ARG A 167 -2.34 3.97 4.49
C ARG A 167 -2.15 2.76 5.39
N ASP A 168 -1.01 2.68 6.07
CA ASP A 168 -0.65 1.55 6.94
C ASP A 168 -1.55 1.49 8.17
N ILE A 169 -1.95 2.63 8.74
CA ILE A 169 -2.90 2.69 9.85
C ILE A 169 -4.31 2.26 9.41
N LYS A 170 -4.77 2.74 8.25
CA LYS A 170 -6.06 2.29 7.70
C LYS A 170 -6.04 0.79 7.43
N GLU A 171 -4.93 0.28 6.94
CA GLU A 171 -4.74 -1.13 6.70
C GLU A 171 -4.71 -1.96 8.00
N LEU A 172 -4.07 -1.43 9.05
CA LEU A 172 -4.00 -2.05 10.37
C LEU A 172 -5.40 -2.37 10.93
N PHE A 173 -6.35 -1.44 10.78
CA PHE A 173 -7.70 -1.57 11.34
C PHE A 173 -8.80 -2.02 10.36
N MET A 174 -8.47 -2.27 9.09
CA MET A 174 -9.48 -2.65 8.08
C MET A 174 -10.22 -3.96 8.42
N ASP A 175 -9.57 -4.86 9.16
CA ASP A 175 -10.11 -6.19 9.49
C ASP A 175 -10.73 -6.26 10.88
N THR A 176 -10.51 -5.25 11.72
CA THR A 176 -10.98 -5.21 13.11
C THR A 176 -12.33 -4.52 13.26
N GLY A 177 -12.83 -3.89 12.20
CA GLY A 177 -14.04 -3.08 12.24
C GLY A 177 -13.89 -1.76 13.01
N ILE A 178 -12.66 -1.33 13.32
CA ILE A 178 -12.35 -0.07 14.04
C ILE A 178 -11.63 0.91 13.10
N GLY A 179 -12.32 1.38 12.06
CA GLY A 179 -11.85 2.41 11.13
C GLY A 179 -12.32 3.83 11.47
N THR A 180 -11.89 4.81 10.67
CA THR A 180 -12.38 6.20 10.76
C THR A 180 -13.88 6.32 10.51
N ASP A 181 -14.39 5.48 9.63
CA ASP A 181 -15.81 5.42 9.26
C ASP A 181 -16.59 4.42 10.13
N ALA A 182 -15.89 3.68 10.99
CA ALA A 182 -16.47 2.57 11.71
C ALA A 182 -17.65 2.98 12.58
N TYR A 183 -18.65 2.10 12.51
CA TYR A 183 -19.83 2.07 13.38
C TYR A 183 -19.48 2.15 14.88
N SER A 184 -18.26 1.77 15.27
CA SER A 184 -17.81 1.75 16.67
C SER A 184 -17.76 3.12 17.34
N ILE A 185 -17.75 4.23 16.59
CA ILE A 185 -17.77 5.59 17.15
C ILE A 185 -19.08 6.29 16.79
N ILE A 186 -19.96 6.39 17.78
CA ILE A 186 -21.24 7.08 17.69
C ILE A 186 -21.10 8.47 18.32
N GLU A 187 -21.20 9.49 17.48
CA GLU A 187 -21.18 10.89 17.92
C GLU A 187 -22.58 11.39 18.23
N GLN A 188 -22.63 12.48 19.00
CA GLN A 188 -23.86 13.23 19.17
C GLN A 188 -24.39 13.68 17.80
N GLY A 189 -25.64 13.34 17.50
CA GLY A 189 -26.29 13.66 16.22
C GLY A 189 -26.05 12.66 15.09
N LYS A 190 -25.07 11.74 15.20
CA LYS A 190 -24.80 10.73 14.16
C LYS A 190 -25.96 9.74 13.98
N VAL A 191 -26.69 9.43 15.06
CA VAL A 191 -27.89 8.60 15.02
C VAL A 191 -29.03 9.28 14.25
N ALA A 192 -29.24 10.58 14.46
CA ALA A 192 -30.23 11.35 13.72
C ALA A 192 -29.86 11.42 12.23
N ALA A 193 -28.59 11.70 11.93
CA ALA A 193 -28.08 11.72 10.57
C ALA A 193 -28.26 10.36 9.84
N LEU A 194 -28.11 9.24 10.55
CA LEU A 194 -28.34 7.90 9.97
C LEU A 194 -29.82 7.67 9.60
N LEU A 195 -30.75 8.19 10.39
CA LEU A 195 -32.19 8.11 10.11
C LEU A 195 -32.58 8.99 8.91
N GLU A 196 -31.95 10.15 8.76
CA GLU A 196 -32.18 11.09 7.66
C GLU A 196 -31.37 10.77 6.39
N ALA A 197 -30.36 9.90 6.49
CA ALA A 197 -29.46 9.56 5.40
C ALA A 197 -30.19 8.98 4.17
N ASN A 198 -29.66 9.30 3.00
CA ASN A 198 -30.16 8.75 1.75
C ASN A 198 -29.92 7.21 1.68
N PRO A 199 -30.66 6.47 0.85
CA PRO A 199 -30.51 5.02 0.75
C PRO A 199 -29.10 4.54 0.40
N ALA A 200 -28.30 5.34 -0.31
CA ALA A 200 -26.94 4.98 -0.69
C ALA A 200 -25.95 5.10 0.49
N GLU A 201 -26.02 6.19 1.25
CA GLU A 201 -25.25 6.44 2.47
C GLU A 201 -25.61 5.41 3.55
N ARG A 202 -26.91 5.13 3.73
CA ARG A 202 -27.36 4.09 4.65
C ARG A 202 -26.82 2.72 4.26
N ARG A 203 -26.81 2.40 2.96
CA ARG A 203 -26.24 1.15 2.46
C ARG A 203 -24.74 1.05 2.76
N ALA A 204 -23.98 2.12 2.58
CA ALA A 204 -22.54 2.13 2.88
C ALA A 204 -22.26 1.79 4.35
N ILE A 205 -23.03 2.37 5.28
CA ILE A 205 -22.92 2.09 6.73
C ILE A 205 -23.23 0.61 7.03
N LEU A 206 -24.28 0.06 6.42
CA LEU A 206 -24.65 -1.34 6.60
C LEU A 206 -23.62 -2.31 6.02
N GLU A 207 -23.04 -1.98 4.87
CA GLU A 207 -22.01 -2.80 4.23
C GLU A 207 -20.68 -2.80 4.99
N GLU A 208 -20.36 -1.68 5.65
CA GLU A 208 -19.25 -1.60 6.58
C GLU A 208 -19.49 -2.46 7.82
N ALA A 209 -20.70 -2.40 8.40
CA ALA A 209 -21.10 -3.28 9.51
C ALA A 209 -21.08 -4.78 9.13
N ALA A 210 -21.39 -5.09 7.87
CA ALA A 210 -21.34 -6.46 7.33
C ALA A 210 -19.91 -6.93 6.98
N GLY A 211 -18.89 -6.07 7.10
CA GLY A 211 -17.49 -6.41 6.77
C GLY A 211 -17.21 -6.56 5.27
N VAL A 212 -18.16 -6.20 4.40
CA VAL A 212 -18.05 -6.35 2.93
C VAL A 212 -17.16 -5.26 2.32
N ALA A 213 -17.01 -4.13 3.02
CA ALA A 213 -16.21 -2.98 2.58
C ALA A 213 -14.77 -3.36 2.18
N LYS A 214 -14.14 -4.27 2.93
CA LYS A 214 -12.79 -4.80 2.62
C LYS A 214 -12.70 -5.40 1.23
N PHE A 215 -13.64 -6.28 0.88
CA PHE A 215 -13.63 -7.00 -0.39
C PHE A 215 -13.89 -6.06 -1.56
N ARG A 216 -14.75 -5.05 -1.37
CA ARG A 216 -14.98 -4.01 -2.37
C ARG A 216 -13.75 -3.15 -2.59
N ALA A 217 -13.11 -2.66 -1.53
CA ALA A 217 -11.89 -1.86 -1.65
C ALA A 217 -10.78 -2.64 -2.38
N ARG A 218 -10.59 -3.92 -2.05
CA ARG A 218 -9.64 -4.79 -2.76
C ARG A 218 -10.02 -5.00 -4.23
N LYS A 219 -11.30 -5.24 -4.53
CA LYS A 219 -11.79 -5.38 -5.91
C LYS A 219 -11.53 -4.12 -6.72
N GLU A 220 -11.76 -2.95 -6.14
CA GLU A 220 -11.56 -1.67 -6.81
C GLU A 220 -10.08 -1.36 -7.04
N GLU A 221 -9.20 -1.66 -6.06
CA GLU A 221 -7.75 -1.52 -6.23
C GLU A 221 -7.22 -2.48 -7.31
N ALA A 222 -7.69 -3.74 -7.32
CA ALA A 222 -7.34 -4.72 -8.35
C ALA A 222 -7.81 -4.28 -9.73
N ALA A 223 -9.04 -3.77 -9.85
CA ALA A 223 -9.58 -3.24 -11.10
C ALA A 223 -8.75 -2.06 -11.62
N ARG A 224 -8.37 -1.12 -10.75
CA ARG A 224 -7.49 0.01 -11.13
C ARG A 224 -6.10 -0.44 -11.59
N LYS A 225 -5.51 -1.44 -10.92
CA LYS A 225 -4.22 -2.02 -11.34
C LYS A 225 -4.32 -2.71 -12.69
N LEU A 226 -5.41 -3.44 -12.93
CA LEU A 226 -5.68 -4.10 -14.19
C LEU A 226 -5.80 -3.09 -15.33
N GLU A 227 -6.58 -2.03 -15.14
CA GLU A 227 -6.72 -0.95 -16.14
C GLU A 227 -5.37 -0.26 -16.45
N LEU A 228 -4.54 -0.05 -15.43
CA LEU A 228 -3.19 0.49 -15.62
C LEU A 228 -2.29 -0.47 -16.41
N ALA A 229 -2.34 -1.77 -16.10
CA ALA A 229 -1.58 -2.79 -16.80
C ALA A 229 -2.00 -2.89 -18.27
N GLU A 230 -3.30 -2.84 -18.56
CA GLU A 230 -3.83 -2.81 -19.92
C GLU A 230 -3.31 -1.62 -20.72
N LYS A 231 -3.31 -0.42 -20.12
CA LYS A 231 -2.74 0.78 -20.76
C LYS A 231 -1.25 0.61 -21.05
N ASN A 232 -0.49 0.06 -20.10
CA ASN A 232 0.94 -0.20 -20.28
C ASN A 232 1.21 -1.23 -21.40
N LEU A 233 0.38 -2.27 -21.51
CA LEU A 233 0.50 -3.27 -22.57
C LEU A 233 0.31 -2.67 -23.97
N VAL A 234 -0.61 -1.71 -24.13
CA VAL A 234 -0.80 -1.00 -25.40
C VAL A 234 0.49 -0.28 -25.80
N VAL A 235 1.09 0.48 -24.88
CA VAL A 235 2.34 1.22 -25.13
C VAL A 235 3.50 0.28 -25.46
N LEU A 236 3.64 -0.82 -24.71
CA LEU A 236 4.71 -1.79 -24.94
C LEU A 236 4.58 -2.49 -26.29
N ARG A 237 3.36 -2.81 -26.74
CA ARG A 237 3.11 -3.39 -28.06
C ARG A 237 3.51 -2.44 -29.18
N GLU A 238 3.23 -1.15 -29.04
CA GLU A 238 3.66 -0.13 -30.00
C GLU A 238 5.19 -0.06 -30.06
N GLN A 239 5.86 0.00 -28.91
CA GLN A 239 7.33 0.02 -28.83
C GLN A 239 7.97 -1.24 -29.42
N LEU A 240 7.39 -2.41 -29.16
CA LEU A 240 7.83 -3.69 -29.73
C LEU A 240 7.77 -3.63 -31.27
N SER A 241 6.63 -3.20 -31.82
CA SER A 241 6.47 -3.09 -33.28
C SER A 241 7.49 -2.14 -33.91
N GLY A 242 7.79 -1.03 -33.23
CA GLY A 242 8.82 -0.08 -33.65
C GLY A 242 10.23 -0.68 -33.59
N ALA A 243 10.54 -1.44 -32.53
CA ALA A 243 11.81 -2.14 -32.40
C ALA A 243 12.00 -3.22 -33.48
N GLU A 244 10.97 -4.02 -33.76
CA GLU A 244 10.98 -5.04 -34.81
C GLU A 244 11.23 -4.44 -36.20
N ARG A 245 10.59 -3.30 -36.51
CA ARG A 245 10.82 -2.58 -37.78
C ARG A 245 12.28 -2.14 -37.90
N ARG A 246 12.86 -1.55 -36.85
CA ARG A 246 14.29 -1.17 -36.82
C ARG A 246 15.18 -2.37 -37.03
N LEU A 247 14.89 -3.47 -36.33
CA LEU A 247 15.67 -4.69 -36.40
C LEU A 247 15.65 -5.32 -37.80
N ARG A 248 14.50 -5.27 -38.49
CA ARG A 248 14.38 -5.71 -39.89
C ARG A 248 15.27 -4.90 -40.83
N ILE A 249 15.29 -3.57 -40.67
CA ILE A 249 16.14 -2.68 -41.50
C ILE A 249 17.61 -2.98 -41.26
N VAL A 250 18.04 -3.06 -39.99
CA VAL A 250 19.43 -3.34 -39.61
C VAL A 250 19.88 -4.72 -40.11
N ARG A 251 19.03 -5.75 -40.01
CA ARG A 251 19.32 -7.09 -40.57
C ARG A 251 19.53 -7.03 -42.09
N GLY A 252 18.66 -6.31 -42.81
CA GLY A 252 18.81 -6.14 -44.26
C GLY A 252 20.10 -5.40 -44.66
N GLN A 253 20.51 -4.40 -43.88
CA GLN A 253 21.79 -3.72 -44.08
C GLN A 253 22.98 -4.64 -43.81
N ALA A 254 22.92 -5.44 -42.74
CA ALA A 254 23.97 -6.40 -42.40
C ALA A 254 24.14 -7.49 -43.48
N GLU A 255 23.05 -8.00 -44.05
CA GLU A 255 23.10 -8.96 -45.16
C GLU A 255 23.72 -8.35 -46.42
N LYS A 256 23.33 -7.12 -46.78
CA LYS A 256 23.94 -6.41 -47.92
C LYS A 256 25.43 -6.18 -47.71
N ALA A 257 25.84 -5.77 -46.50
CA ALA A 257 27.24 -5.57 -46.16
C ALA A 257 28.04 -6.88 -46.25
N LYS A 258 27.50 -7.99 -45.75
CA LYS A 258 28.12 -9.32 -45.89
C LYS A 258 28.31 -9.72 -47.35
N ARG A 259 27.27 -9.58 -48.19
CA ARG A 259 27.35 -9.87 -49.63
C ARG A 259 28.36 -8.98 -50.35
N PHE A 260 28.45 -7.70 -49.97
CA PHE A 260 29.44 -6.79 -50.53
C PHE A 260 30.87 -7.25 -50.22
N VAL A 261 31.15 -7.65 -48.98
CA VAL A 261 32.47 -8.16 -48.58
C VAL A 261 32.85 -9.39 -49.40
N GLU A 262 31.93 -10.35 -49.58
CA GLU A 262 32.15 -11.56 -50.37
C GLU A 262 32.42 -11.23 -51.85
N LEU A 263 31.55 -10.43 -52.48
CA LEU A 263 31.70 -10.04 -53.88
C LEU A 263 32.97 -9.21 -54.12
N ASP A 264 33.33 -8.32 -53.20
CA ASP A 264 34.54 -7.52 -53.34
C ASP A 264 35.80 -8.38 -53.17
N SER A 265 35.82 -9.36 -52.26
CA SER A 265 36.92 -10.33 -52.20
C SER A 265 37.08 -11.11 -53.51
N ARG A 266 35.97 -11.55 -54.11
CA ARG A 266 35.98 -12.28 -55.39
C ARG A 266 36.42 -11.39 -56.55
N ARG A 267 35.96 -10.14 -56.58
CA ARG A 267 36.39 -9.13 -57.56
C ARG A 267 37.88 -8.86 -57.47
N ARG A 268 38.42 -8.68 -56.25
CA ARG A 268 39.86 -8.48 -56.03
C ARG A 268 40.67 -9.67 -56.53
N ALA A 269 40.26 -10.90 -56.22
CA ALA A 269 40.94 -12.12 -56.67
C ALA A 269 40.95 -12.28 -58.20
N LEU A 270 39.81 -12.08 -58.87
CA LEU A 270 39.73 -12.14 -60.33
C LEU A 270 40.56 -11.02 -60.98
N ARG A 271 40.54 -9.81 -60.41
CA ARG A 271 41.32 -8.68 -60.91
C ARG A 271 42.82 -8.96 -60.80
N SER A 272 43.29 -9.52 -59.68
CA SER A 272 44.70 -9.90 -59.53
C SER A 272 45.12 -10.96 -60.54
N ALA A 273 44.26 -11.96 -60.81
CA ALA A 273 44.53 -12.99 -61.81
C ALA A 273 44.66 -12.39 -63.22
N LEU A 274 43.70 -11.54 -63.62
CA LEU A 274 43.74 -10.86 -64.93
C LEU A 274 44.99 -9.98 -65.08
N THR A 275 45.35 -9.21 -64.06
CA THR A 275 46.57 -8.38 -64.11
C THR A 275 47.84 -9.21 -64.23
N LEU A 276 47.87 -10.40 -63.63
CA LEU A 276 49.02 -11.30 -63.73
C LEU A 276 49.13 -11.87 -65.15
N ASP A 277 48.01 -12.28 -65.73
CA ASP A 277 47.92 -12.78 -67.11
C ASP A 277 48.36 -11.72 -68.13
N GLN A 278 47.85 -10.48 -67.99
CA GLN A 278 48.26 -9.33 -68.80
C GLN A 278 49.76 -9.03 -68.66
N TYR A 279 50.31 -9.13 -67.45
CA TYR A 279 51.75 -8.97 -67.23
C TYR A 279 52.56 -10.05 -67.95
N HIS A 280 52.13 -11.32 -67.90
CA HIS A 280 52.78 -12.42 -68.63
C HIS A 280 52.73 -12.21 -70.14
N GLU A 281 51.58 -11.80 -70.68
CA GLU A 281 51.41 -11.53 -72.11
C GLU A 281 52.27 -10.34 -72.59
N GLN A 282 52.37 -9.27 -71.80
CA GLN A 282 53.25 -8.15 -72.13
C GLN A 282 54.72 -8.53 -72.02
N ARG A 283 55.08 -9.37 -71.04
CA ARG A 283 56.44 -9.87 -70.87
C ARG A 283 56.87 -10.78 -72.03
N SER A 284 55.99 -11.67 -72.51
CA SER A 284 56.30 -12.53 -73.66
C SER A 284 56.55 -11.71 -74.92
N LYS A 285 55.72 -10.68 -75.19
CA LYS A 285 55.89 -9.76 -76.32
C LYS A 285 57.22 -9.00 -76.27
N LEU A 286 57.72 -8.65 -75.09
CA LEU A 286 59.01 -7.98 -74.92
C LEU A 286 60.22 -8.91 -75.09
N THR A 287 60.06 -10.22 -74.84
CA THR A 287 61.12 -11.22 -75.06
C THR A 287 61.20 -11.78 -76.48
N GLU A 288 60.16 -11.59 -77.30
CA GLU A 288 60.12 -11.98 -78.72
C GLU A 288 60.62 -10.89 -79.69
N CYS A 289 60.96 -9.69 -79.18
CA CYS A 289 61.66 -8.62 -79.91
C CYS A 289 63.14 -8.59 -79.54
#